data_AF-A0A9D1E315-F1
#
_entry.id   AF-A0A9D1E315-F1
#
_cell.length_a   1.000
_cell.length_b   1.000
_cell.length_c   1.000
_cell.angle_alpha   90.00
_cell.angle_beta   90.00
_cell.angle_gamma   90.00
#
_symmetry.space_group_name_H-M   'P 1'
#
loop_
_entity.id
_entity.type
_entity.pdbx_description
1 polymer ?
#
loop_
_entity_poly.entity_id
_entity_poly.type
_entity_poly.pdbx_seq_one_letter_code
_entity_poly.pdbx_strand_id
1 'polypeptide(L)' 'MKNYYVGIDMGTNSVGWAATDCEYHLLKARGQDLWGSYLFDEAEGAQKRRSFRTARRCTARTRQRLLLLQSLFQEEMAKK' A
#
# COMPACT_ATOMS: atom_id res chain seq x y z
N MET A 1 -6.74 -21.27 -31.85
CA MET A 1 -5.89 -20.92 -30.68
C MET A 1 -5.49 -22.24 -30.03
N LYS A 2 -4.19 -22.49 -29.79
CA LYS A 2 -3.75 -23.70 -29.08
C LYS A 2 -3.99 -23.51 -27.58
N ASN A 3 -4.49 -24.53 -26.91
CA ASN A 3 -4.63 -24.51 -25.45
C ASN A 3 -3.23 -24.56 -24.81
N TYR A 4 -3.10 -23.90 -23.66
CA TYR A 4 -1.87 -23.86 -22.88
C TYR A 4 -2.23 -23.71 -21.39
N TYR A 5 -1.28 -24.06 -20.54
CA TYR A 5 -1.37 -23.86 -19.09
C TYR A 5 -0.44 -22.72 -18.66
N VAL A 6 -0.82 -22.04 -17.58
CA VAL A 6 0.03 -21.05 -16.91
C VAL A 6 0.09 -21.42 -15.43
N GLY A 7 1.31 -21.70 -14.95
CA GLY A 7 1.61 -21.81 -13.53
C GLY A 7 1.99 -20.44 -13.00
N ILE A 8 1.43 -20.06 -11.85
CA ILE A 8 1.77 -18.84 -11.13
C ILE A 8 2.08 -19.22 -9.69
N ASP A 9 3.24 -18.79 -9.20
CA ASP A 9 3.65 -18.90 -7.81
C ASP A 9 3.73 -17.49 -7.21
N MET A 10 2.85 -17.17 -6.27
CA MET A 10 2.73 -15.83 -5.69
C MET A 10 3.30 -15.81 -4.28
N GLY A 11 4.53 -15.31 -4.15
CA GLY A 11 5.19 -15.04 -2.89
C GLY A 11 4.95 -13.61 -2.38
N THR A 12 5.51 -13.32 -1.20
CA THR A 12 5.36 -12.02 -0.53
C THR A 12 6.04 -10.85 -1.26
N ASN A 13 7.15 -11.14 -1.96
CA ASN A 13 8.00 -10.17 -2.65
C ASN A 13 8.26 -10.56 -4.11
N SER A 14 7.64 -11.63 -4.57
CA SER A 14 7.90 -12.18 -5.89
C SER A 14 6.70 -12.89 -6.46
N VAL A 15 6.59 -12.89 -7.78
CA VAL A 15 5.63 -13.71 -8.52
C VAL A 15 6.39 -14.46 -9.61
N GLY A 16 6.55 -15.77 -9.42
CA GLY A 16 7.04 -16.68 -10.45
C GLY A 16 5.93 -17.05 -11.42
N TRP A 17 6.25 -17.20 -12.70
CA TRP A 17 5.31 -17.68 -13.70
C TRP A 17 5.99 -18.54 -14.75
N ALA A 18 5.23 -19.49 -15.31
CA ALA A 18 5.66 -20.31 -16.44
C ALA A 18 4.45 -20.70 -17.29
N ALA A 19 4.62 -20.72 -18.61
CA ALA A 19 3.58 -21.15 -19.55
C ALA A 19 4.02 -22.44 -20.25
N THR A 20 3.15 -23.43 -20.25
CA THR A 20 3.40 -24.74 -20.89
C THR A 20 2.30 -25.09 -21.87
N ASP A 21 2.59 -25.97 -22.82
CA ASP A 21 1.54 -26.65 -23.59
C ASP A 21 0.79 -27.69 -22.71
N CYS A 22 -0.14 -28.42 -23.31
CA CYS A 22 -0.91 -29.45 -22.63
C CYS A 22 -0.10 -30.71 -22.28
N GLU A 23 1.11 -30.86 -22.81
CA GLU A 23 2.06 -31.94 -22.53
C GLU A 23 3.11 -31.50 -21.49
N TYR A 24 2.96 -30.30 -20.92
CA TYR A 24 3.86 -29.67 -19.95
C TYR A 24 5.24 -29.29 -20.49
N HIS A 25 5.38 -29.13 -21.81
CA HIS A 25 6.56 -28.50 -22.38
C HIS A 25 6.49 -26.99 -22.26
N LEU A 26 7.60 -26.37 -21.86
CA LEU A 26 7.74 -24.92 -21.80
C LEU A 26 7.53 -24.29 -23.19
N LEU A 27 6.60 -23.34 -23.25
CA LEU A 27 6.37 -22.59 -24.47
C LEU A 27 7.53 -21.63 -24.72
N LYS A 28 7.79 -21.34 -26.00
CA LYS A 28 8.79 -20.36 -26.41
C LYS A 28 8.16 -19.28 -27.28
N ALA A 29 8.54 -18.03 -27.05
CA ALA A 29 8.19 -16.91 -27.91
C ALA A 29 9.46 -16.13 -28.26
N ARG A 30 9.65 -15.85 -29.56
CA ARG A 30 10.80 -15.07 -30.06
C ARG A 30 12.16 -15.63 -29.59
N GLY A 31 12.28 -16.95 -29.49
CA GLY A 31 13.49 -17.65 -29.05
C GLY A 31 13.72 -17.67 -27.53
N GLN A 32 12.82 -17.08 -26.74
CA GLN A 32 12.89 -17.10 -25.28
C GLN A 32 11.83 -18.01 -24.69
N ASP A 33 12.20 -18.74 -23.63
CA ASP A 33 11.27 -19.57 -22.88
C ASP A 33 10.28 -18.68 -22.12
N LEU A 34 9.00 -19.07 -22.12
CA LEU A 34 7.93 -18.33 -21.47
C LEU A 34 7.84 -18.71 -19.99
N TRP A 35 8.83 -18.25 -19.23
CA TRP A 35 8.81 -18.25 -17.78
C TRP A 35 9.56 -17.04 -17.25
N GLY A 36 9.37 -16.74 -15.97
CA GLY A 36 10.12 -15.68 -15.31
C GLY A 36 9.69 -15.50 -13.87
N SER A 37 10.25 -14.46 -13.28
CA SER A 37 9.87 -14.00 -11.95
C SER A 37 9.79 -12.48 -11.94
N TYR A 38 8.73 -11.95 -11.34
CA TYR A 38 8.58 -10.53 -11.06
C TYR A 38 8.92 -10.28 -9.60
N LEU A 39 9.90 -9.42 -9.32
CA LEU A 39 10.32 -9.07 -7.96
C LEU A 39 9.80 -7.69 -7.58
N PHE A 40 9.31 -7.54 -6.37
CA PHE A 40 8.75 -6.28 -5.85
C PHE A 40 8.98 -6.15 -4.33
N ASP A 41 8.83 -4.93 -3.84
CA ASP A 41 8.93 -4.64 -2.41
C ASP A 41 7.74 -5.20 -1.63
N GLU A 42 7.98 -5.63 -0.40
CA GLU A 42 6.93 -6.18 0.46
C GLU A 42 5.83 -5.14 0.72
N ALA A 43 4.59 -5.62 0.82
CA ALA A 43 3.47 -4.77 1.15
C ALA A 43 3.60 -4.17 2.56
N GLU A 44 3.66 -2.84 2.66
CA GLU A 44 3.63 -2.18 3.96
C GLU A 44 2.21 -2.15 4.57
N GLY A 45 2.09 -2.60 5.81
CA GLY A 45 0.84 -2.50 6.57
C GLY A 45 0.43 -1.04 6.86
N ALA A 46 -0.88 -0.80 6.99
CA ALA A 46 -1.43 0.54 7.20
C ALA A 46 -1.22 1.12 8.63
N GLN A 47 -0.52 0.41 9.53
CA GLN A 47 -0.36 0.77 10.93
C GLN A 47 0.39 2.11 11.11
N LYS A 48 1.52 2.31 10.42
CA LYS A 48 2.30 3.57 10.48
C LYS A 48 1.43 4.75 10.05
N ARG A 49 0.73 4.61 8.91
CA ARG A 49 -0.21 5.62 8.39
C ARG A 49 -1.34 5.92 9.37
N ARG A 50 -1.88 4.89 10.06
CA ARG A 50 -2.90 5.05 11.11
C ARG A 50 -2.36 5.90 12.26
N SER A 51 -1.16 5.61 12.76
CA SER A 51 -0.53 6.36 13.84
C SER A 51 -0.35 7.84 13.50
N PHE A 52 0.22 8.17 12.33
CA PHE A 52 0.39 9.56 11.91
C PHE A 52 -0.94 10.29 11.72
N ARG A 53 -1.97 9.60 11.19
CA ARG A 53 -3.31 10.20 11.05
C ARG A 53 -3.93 10.52 12.41
N THR A 54 -3.80 9.62 13.38
CA THR A 54 -4.30 9.85 14.74
C THR A 54 -3.59 11.03 15.40
N ALA A 55 -2.25 11.08 15.34
CA ALA A 55 -1.47 12.17 15.90
C ALA A 55 -1.89 13.54 15.34
N ARG A 56 -1.98 13.67 13.99
CA ARG A 56 -2.43 14.91 13.34
C ARG A 56 -3.82 15.35 13.82
N ARG A 57 -4.77 14.42 13.92
CA ARG A 57 -6.13 14.73 14.40
C ARG A 57 -6.13 15.15 15.88
N CYS A 58 -5.31 14.51 16.73
CA CYS A 58 -5.19 14.89 18.13
C CYS A 58 -4.63 16.31 18.28
N THR A 59 -3.54 16.64 17.57
CA THR A 59 -2.95 17.99 17.59
C THR A 59 -3.94 19.04 17.10
N ALA A 60 -4.67 18.77 16.01
CA ALA A 60 -5.68 19.68 15.49
C ALA A 60 -6.80 19.94 16.50
N ARG A 61 -7.30 18.90 17.17
CA ARG A 61 -8.33 19.03 18.22
C ARG A 61 -7.82 19.79 19.45
N THR A 62 -6.57 19.54 19.87
CA THR A 62 -5.94 20.30 20.97
C THR A 62 -5.85 21.78 20.62
N ARG A 63 -5.38 22.11 19.41
CA ARG A 63 -5.33 23.50 18.93
C ARG A 63 -6.73 24.13 18.89
N GLN A 64 -7.73 23.42 18.38
CA GLN A 64 -9.11 23.91 18.34
C GLN A 64 -9.65 24.21 19.75
N ARG A 65 -9.42 23.33 20.73
CA ARG A 65 -9.84 23.58 22.12
C ARG A 65 -9.15 24.80 22.73
N LEU A 66 -7.85 24.96 22.49
CA LEU A 66 -7.10 26.13 22.97
C LEU A 66 -7.60 27.43 22.34
N LEU A 67 -7.85 27.44 21.02
CA LEU A 67 -8.39 28.60 20.33
C LEU A 67 -9.80 28.95 20.84
N LEU A 68 -10.65 27.95 21.06
CA LEU A 68 -11.98 28.16 21.63
C LEU A 68 -11.87 28.78 23.04
N LEU A 69 -11.01 28.23 23.90
CA LEU A 69 -10.78 28.77 25.24
C LEU A 69 -10.29 30.22 25.17
N GLN A 70 -9.32 30.52 24.31
CA GLN A 70 -8.83 31.88 24.11
C GLN A 70 -9.94 32.82 23.65
N SER A 71 -10.77 32.41 22.68
CA SER A 71 -11.87 33.24 22.20
C SER A 71 -12.94 33.53 23.26
N LEU A 72 -13.21 32.58 24.15
CA LEU A 72 -14.22 32.74 25.20
C LEU A 72 -13.77 33.72 26.28
N PHE A 73 -12.48 33.72 26.64
CA PHE A 73 -11.92 34.59 27.68
C PHE A 73 -11.30 35.87 27.13
N GLN A 74 -11.32 36.07 25.81
CA GLN A 74 -10.65 37.20 25.15
C GLN A 74 -11.17 38.55 25.65
N GLU A 75 -12.48 38.71 25.79
CA GLU A 75 -13.10 39.95 26.25
C GLU A 75 -12.76 40.26 27.70
N GLU A 76 -12.88 39.28 28.61
CA GLU A 76 -12.58 39.48 30.03
C GLU A 76 -11.09 39.73 30.27
N MET A 77 -10.19 39.02 29.58
CA MET A 77 -8.74 39.27 29.69
C MET A 77 -8.31 40.63 29.13
N ALA A 78 -9.10 41.22 28.24
CA ALA A 78 -8.81 42.53 27.66
C ALA A 78 -9.27 43.70 28.55
N LYS A 79 -10.10 43.45 29.57
CA LYS A 79 -10.49 44.46 30.55
C LYS A 79 -9.28 44.78 31.45
N LYS A 80 -9.02 46.07 31.66
CA LYS A 80 -7.96 46.56 32.55
C LYS A 80 -8.38 46.50 34.01
#